data_AF-A0A959M4K4-F1
#
_entry.id   AF-A0A959M4K4-F1
#
_cell.length_a   1.000
_cell.length_b   1.000
_cell.length_c   1.000
_cell.angle_alpha   90.00
_cell.angle_beta   90.00
_cell.angle_gamma   90.00
#
_symmetry.space_group_name_H-M   'P 1'
#
loop_
_entity.id
_entity.type
_entity.pdbx_description
1 polymer ?
#
loop_
_entity_poly.entity_id
_entity_poly.type
_entity_poly.pdbx_seq_one_letter_code
_entity_poly.pdbx_strand_id
1 'polypeptide(L)'
;MRVGGFLLLSFLLVSFAGDQPIYPAGDFIWPVKHAIKVSGTFGELRPNHFHAGVDLKSERGVTGDRLYAAGSGYVSRIKIQAAGYGNALYITHPNGYTTLYAHLQNYTPEIAKFVKEQQYSRESFEVDLYLTSDLFPLNQGDYIGNMGTTGSSQGPHLHFEIRDSKTEKPVNPLLFGLKIPDSRPPQLHELKLYGFDADGRQLADQRFDLRLSSGVYRVTGDTISSAFPKFGLALKTFDRHDNVSNWNGIYGLKMWVDDTIVYQYDMESFAFDETRSINALLDYPERVSHRSYFYRCFGMPGNALSLLAKNKASGLLDFESAWIRKIKIEVSDVDGNAASTIFWVKEGAASTSSPDSNFQYILPYDESSLIQEEQYALFFPLGTLFENLYLHLSTSADKSYGHYSDVLHVADYLTPVNGYFDVALRPNKEMSPEEKSKAFIAFCGRNGDVVNFGGSWEDNGLLHAKTNEFGNFTIMVDNRPPTIENISLRSDMRGRSSMVFKIYDNYPTGRAVRDLIYRGTIDGNWVLMEFDAKSKRLKYRMDGSLARGEHDFKLVLTDAVGNETVYERSFRN
;
A
#
# COMPACT_ATOMS: atom_id res chain seq x y z
N MET A 1 -57.50 6.90 58.14
CA MET A 1 -56.13 6.49 58.51
C MET A 1 -55.77 5.26 57.69
N ARG A 2 -55.04 5.43 56.58
CA ARG A 2 -54.55 4.34 55.72
C ARG A 2 -53.06 4.17 56.03
N VAL A 3 -52.67 2.99 56.51
CA VAL A 3 -51.28 2.62 56.71
C VAL A 3 -50.85 1.82 55.49
N GLY A 4 -49.96 2.39 54.68
CA GLY A 4 -49.39 1.76 53.48
C GLY A 4 -48.21 0.87 53.83
N GLY A 5 -48.20 -0.33 53.27
CA GLY A 5 -47.08 -1.27 53.36
C GLY A 5 -45.93 -0.88 52.44
N PHE A 6 -44.70 -0.96 52.96
CA PHE A 6 -43.47 -0.82 52.20
C PHE A 6 -43.08 -2.16 51.60
N LEU A 7 -43.05 -2.24 50.26
CA LEU A 7 -42.43 -3.33 49.50
C LEU A 7 -40.96 -2.96 49.26
N LEU A 8 -40.03 -3.73 49.84
CA LEU A 8 -38.61 -3.65 49.50
C LEU A 8 -38.37 -4.41 48.18
N LEU A 9 -38.12 -3.68 47.09
CA LEU A 9 -37.62 -4.24 45.84
C LEU A 9 -36.09 -4.36 45.91
N SER A 10 -35.58 -5.58 46.03
CA SER A 10 -34.16 -5.90 45.87
C SER A 10 -33.77 -5.86 44.39
N PHE A 11 -33.03 -4.84 43.97
CA PHE A 11 -32.38 -4.80 42.66
C PHE A 11 -31.12 -5.68 42.70
N LEU A 12 -31.16 -6.82 42.00
CA LEU A 12 -29.96 -7.57 41.65
C LEU A 12 -29.20 -6.78 40.58
N LEU A 13 -28.07 -6.17 40.97
CA LEU A 13 -27.06 -5.69 40.02
C LEU A 13 -26.36 -6.91 39.41
N VAL A 14 -26.78 -7.30 38.22
CA VAL A 14 -26.00 -8.21 37.38
C VAL A 14 -24.91 -7.37 36.72
N SER A 15 -23.71 -7.37 37.30
CA SER A 15 -22.50 -6.89 36.65
C SER A 15 -22.15 -7.85 35.51
N PHE A 16 -22.49 -7.48 34.27
CA PHE A 16 -21.85 -8.08 33.10
C PHE A 16 -20.45 -7.47 32.95
N ALA A 17 -19.48 -8.07 33.64
CA ALA A 17 -18.06 -7.94 33.29
C ALA A 17 -17.70 -9.15 32.43
N GLY A 18 -17.33 -8.89 31.18
CA GLY A 18 -16.87 -9.90 30.24
C GLY A 18 -16.78 -9.28 28.85
N ASP A 19 -15.71 -8.52 28.59
CA ASP A 19 -15.23 -8.32 27.23
C ASP A 19 -14.95 -9.72 26.67
N GLN A 20 -15.90 -10.24 25.88
CA GLN A 20 -15.59 -11.33 24.97
C GLN A 20 -14.48 -10.80 24.05
N PRO A 21 -13.42 -11.55 23.75
CA PRO A 21 -12.52 -11.13 22.69
C PRO A 21 -13.38 -10.93 21.43
N ILE A 22 -13.29 -9.73 20.82
CA ILE A 22 -14.08 -9.34 19.64
C ILE A 22 -13.88 -10.35 18.49
N TYR A 23 -12.76 -11.08 18.52
CA TYR A 23 -12.37 -12.10 17.54
C TYR A 23 -12.19 -13.47 18.22
N PRO A 24 -12.50 -14.58 17.53
CA PRO A 24 -12.45 -15.92 18.11
C PRO A 24 -11.00 -16.37 18.38
N ALA A 25 -10.56 -16.18 19.62
CA ALA A 25 -9.22 -16.58 20.06
C ALA A 25 -9.06 -18.10 20.07
N GLY A 26 -7.99 -18.61 19.46
CA GLY A 26 -7.66 -20.04 19.44
C GLY A 26 -8.15 -20.83 18.23
N ASP A 27 -8.93 -20.22 17.33
CA ASP A 27 -9.37 -20.84 16.07
C ASP A 27 -8.21 -21.03 15.07
N PHE A 28 -7.15 -20.24 15.24
CA PHE A 28 -5.99 -20.24 14.34
C PHE A 28 -4.68 -20.56 15.08
N ILE A 29 -3.81 -21.30 14.41
CA ILE A 29 -2.41 -21.51 14.81
C ILE A 29 -1.48 -20.73 13.88
N TRP A 30 -0.25 -20.48 14.34
CA TRP A 30 0.78 -19.98 13.46
C TRP A 30 1.02 -20.97 12.30
N PRO A 31 1.15 -20.49 11.04
CA PRO A 31 1.31 -21.34 9.86
C PRO A 31 2.74 -21.85 9.67
N VAL A 32 3.59 -21.71 10.70
CA VAL A 32 4.98 -22.16 10.76
C VAL A 32 5.20 -22.88 12.10
N LYS A 33 6.18 -23.79 12.16
CA LYS A 33 6.50 -24.56 13.37
C LYS A 33 7.75 -24.06 14.11
N HIS A 34 8.53 -23.16 13.51
CA HIS A 34 9.70 -22.57 14.14
C HIS A 34 9.29 -21.38 15.03
N ALA A 35 10.25 -20.87 15.82
CA ALA A 35 10.03 -19.68 16.64
C ALA A 35 9.61 -18.48 15.77
N ILE A 36 8.64 -17.71 16.26
CA ILE A 36 8.08 -16.56 15.54
C ILE A 36 9.06 -15.39 15.59
N LYS A 37 9.43 -14.89 14.42
CA LYS A 37 10.21 -13.67 14.23
C LYS A 37 9.51 -12.83 13.17
N VAL A 38 9.07 -11.63 13.53
CA VAL A 38 8.37 -10.74 12.60
C VAL A 38 9.32 -9.79 11.89
N SER A 39 9.03 -9.51 10.62
CA SER A 39 9.67 -8.43 9.84
C SER A 39 8.76 -7.23 9.56
N GLY A 40 7.46 -7.38 9.80
CA GLY A 40 6.44 -6.35 9.64
C GLY A 40 5.14 -6.78 10.32
N THR A 41 4.41 -5.81 10.86
CA THR A 41 3.16 -6.03 11.59
C THR A 41 1.97 -5.44 10.84
N PHE A 42 0.76 -5.82 11.25
CA PHE A 42 -0.46 -5.31 10.65
C PHE A 42 -0.58 -3.79 10.86
N GLY A 43 -1.07 -3.07 9.85
CA GLY A 43 -1.29 -1.62 9.93
C GLY A 43 0.00 -0.78 9.84
N GLU A 44 1.16 -1.39 9.62
CA GLU A 44 2.40 -0.65 9.42
C GLU A 44 2.26 0.32 8.24
N LEU A 45 2.75 1.54 8.44
CA LEU A 45 2.68 2.58 7.41
C LEU A 45 3.63 2.26 6.25
N ARG A 46 3.08 2.06 5.05
CA ARG A 46 3.85 1.87 3.80
C ARG A 46 3.52 2.98 2.81
N PRO A 47 4.37 3.22 1.80
CA PRO A 47 4.04 4.18 0.75
C PRO A 47 2.70 3.84 0.10
N ASN A 48 1.72 4.73 0.26
CA ASN A 48 0.38 4.67 -0.33
C ASN A 48 -0.53 3.52 0.13
N HIS A 49 -0.17 2.72 1.14
CA HIS A 49 -1.06 1.68 1.69
C HIS A 49 -0.65 1.25 3.11
N PHE A 50 -1.55 0.55 3.82
CA PHE A 50 -1.22 -0.17 5.05
C PHE A 50 -0.75 -1.59 4.75
N HIS A 51 0.10 -2.12 5.63
CA HIS A 51 0.44 -3.54 5.61
C HIS A 51 -0.73 -4.39 6.14
N ALA A 52 -1.28 -5.28 5.31
CA ALA A 52 -2.54 -6.00 5.57
C ALA A 52 -2.39 -7.30 6.36
N GLY A 53 -1.18 -7.61 6.84
CA GLY A 53 -0.90 -8.86 7.52
C GLY A 53 0.29 -8.77 8.45
N VAL A 54 0.83 -9.93 8.79
CA VAL A 54 2.08 -10.08 9.54
C VAL A 54 3.10 -10.81 8.68
N ASP A 55 4.34 -10.32 8.66
CA ASP A 55 5.42 -10.95 7.91
C ASP A 55 6.25 -11.82 8.85
N LEU A 56 6.17 -13.14 8.67
CA LEU A 56 6.93 -14.14 9.44
C LEU A 56 8.21 -14.48 8.70
N LYS A 57 9.36 -14.15 9.30
CA LYS A 57 10.68 -14.47 8.73
C LYS A 57 10.88 -15.99 8.65
N SER A 58 11.62 -16.41 7.63
CA SER A 58 12.16 -17.77 7.57
C SER A 58 13.06 -18.10 8.77
N GLU A 59 13.10 -19.37 9.17
CA GLU A 59 13.91 -19.88 10.28
C GLU A 59 15.40 -19.55 10.08
N ARG A 60 15.89 -19.74 8.85
CA ARG A 60 17.32 -19.70 8.50
C ARG A 60 17.68 -18.59 7.51
N GLY A 61 16.75 -17.69 7.18
CA GLY A 61 16.98 -16.63 6.19
C GLY A 61 16.96 -17.10 4.73
N VAL A 62 16.46 -18.31 4.46
CA VAL A 62 16.37 -18.91 3.12
C VAL A 62 14.93 -19.37 2.84
N THR A 63 14.59 -19.58 1.57
CA THR A 63 13.28 -20.14 1.19
C THR A 63 13.20 -21.63 1.53
N GLY A 64 11.99 -22.18 1.54
CA GLY A 64 11.76 -23.63 1.68
C GLY A 64 11.16 -24.06 3.01
N ASP A 65 10.95 -23.15 3.95
CA ASP A 65 10.28 -23.48 5.21
C ASP A 65 8.86 -23.98 4.93
N ARG A 66 8.48 -25.07 5.58
CA ARG A 66 7.15 -25.66 5.41
C ARG A 66 6.09 -24.77 6.02
N LEU A 67 5.03 -24.55 5.24
CA LEU A 67 3.85 -23.81 5.65
C LEU A 67 2.70 -24.76 5.93
N TYR A 68 1.87 -24.40 6.89
CA TYR A 68 0.74 -25.20 7.34
C TYR A 68 -0.55 -24.37 7.38
N ALA A 69 -1.68 -25.02 7.17
CA ALA A 69 -2.99 -24.38 7.31
C ALA A 69 -3.20 -23.92 8.76
N ALA A 70 -3.45 -22.62 8.95
CA ALA A 70 -3.68 -22.01 10.25
C ALA A 70 -4.99 -22.49 10.91
N GLY A 71 -5.96 -22.96 10.12
CA GLY A 71 -7.24 -23.49 10.60
C GLY A 71 -7.83 -24.49 9.62
N SER A 72 -8.77 -25.32 10.08
CA SER A 72 -9.50 -26.24 9.19
C SER A 72 -10.42 -25.46 8.25
N GLY A 73 -10.61 -25.96 7.03
CA GLY A 73 -11.36 -25.28 5.98
C GLY A 73 -11.12 -25.90 4.62
N TYR A 74 -11.08 -25.06 3.59
CA TYR A 74 -10.75 -25.48 2.23
C TYR A 74 -9.99 -24.37 1.50
N VAL A 75 -9.17 -24.74 0.51
CA VAL A 75 -8.57 -23.75 -0.39
C VAL A 75 -9.66 -23.13 -1.23
N SER A 76 -9.96 -21.85 -0.99
CA SER A 76 -11.05 -21.13 -1.67
C SER A 76 -10.57 -20.26 -2.81
N ARG A 77 -9.31 -19.83 -2.78
CA ARG A 77 -8.71 -19.05 -3.87
C ARG A 77 -7.22 -19.33 -4.01
N ILE A 78 -6.74 -19.34 -5.25
CA ILE A 78 -5.32 -19.36 -5.58
C ILE A 78 -5.05 -18.21 -6.54
N LYS A 79 -4.09 -17.37 -6.21
CA LYS A 79 -3.69 -16.24 -7.05
C LYS A 79 -2.21 -16.32 -7.36
N ILE A 80 -1.86 -16.21 -8.63
CA ILE A 80 -0.47 -16.11 -9.10
C ILE A 80 -0.31 -14.78 -9.81
N GLN A 81 0.66 -14.00 -9.36
CA GLN A 81 1.04 -12.72 -9.96
C GLN A 81 2.56 -12.59 -10.01
N ALA A 82 3.08 -11.85 -10.98
CA ALA A 82 4.50 -11.56 -11.11
C ALA A 82 5.00 -10.57 -10.03
N ALA A 83 4.10 -9.74 -9.50
CA ALA A 83 4.32 -8.74 -8.46
C ALA A 83 3.28 -8.91 -7.32
N GLY A 84 3.29 -8.01 -6.33
CA GLY A 84 2.36 -8.06 -5.19
C GLY A 84 2.59 -9.31 -4.35
N TYR A 85 1.52 -10.04 -4.03
CA TYR A 85 1.58 -11.26 -3.21
C TYR A 85 2.32 -12.44 -3.87
N GLY A 86 2.59 -12.40 -5.18
CA GLY A 86 3.24 -13.50 -5.87
C GLY A 86 2.33 -14.72 -5.99
N ASN A 87 2.83 -15.87 -5.53
CA ASN A 87 2.02 -17.06 -5.34
C ASN A 87 1.31 -16.97 -3.99
N ALA A 88 -0.02 -16.88 -4.03
CA ALA A 88 -0.87 -16.75 -2.86
C ALA A 88 -1.92 -17.86 -2.79
N LEU A 89 -2.11 -18.40 -1.60
CA LEU A 89 -3.12 -19.38 -1.25
C LEU A 89 -4.10 -18.75 -0.25
N TYR A 90 -5.39 -18.96 -0.45
CA TYR A 90 -6.44 -18.52 0.45
C TYR A 90 -7.21 -19.72 0.96
N ILE A 91 -7.42 -19.79 2.27
CA ILE A 91 -8.19 -20.86 2.91
C ILE A 91 -9.38 -20.24 3.60
N THR A 92 -10.60 -20.60 3.19
CA THR A 92 -11.84 -20.15 3.84
C THR A 92 -12.22 -21.13 4.94
N HIS A 93 -12.59 -20.58 6.09
CA HIS A 93 -12.84 -21.31 7.32
C HIS A 93 -14.33 -21.26 7.71
N PRO A 94 -14.86 -22.29 8.39
CA PRO A 94 -16.25 -22.30 8.83
C PRO A 94 -16.64 -21.17 9.80
N ASN A 95 -15.67 -20.54 10.46
CA ASN A 95 -15.88 -19.44 11.40
C ASN A 95 -16.09 -18.07 10.72
N GLY A 96 -16.18 -18.01 9.39
CA GLY A 96 -16.46 -16.78 8.64
C GLY A 96 -15.22 -15.94 8.29
N TYR A 97 -14.02 -16.50 8.48
CA TYR A 97 -12.76 -15.86 8.10
C TYR A 97 -12.02 -16.63 7.00
N THR A 98 -11.17 -15.92 6.28
CA THR A 98 -10.26 -16.47 5.27
C THR A 98 -8.82 -16.15 5.67
N THR A 99 -7.94 -17.16 5.69
CA THR A 99 -6.50 -16.95 5.87
C THR A 99 -5.79 -16.86 4.53
N LEU A 100 -4.83 -15.94 4.40
CA LEU A 100 -4.01 -15.74 3.20
C LEU A 100 -2.56 -16.08 3.50
N TYR A 101 -1.93 -16.85 2.60
CA TYR A 101 -0.52 -17.22 2.64
C TYR A 101 0.12 -16.73 1.35
N ALA A 102 1.03 -15.76 1.42
CA ALA A 102 1.64 -15.13 0.25
C ALA A 102 3.14 -15.37 0.14
N HIS A 103 3.68 -15.04 -1.03
CA HIS A 103 5.09 -15.20 -1.42
C HIS A 103 5.55 -16.66 -1.48
N LEU A 104 4.65 -17.62 -1.67
CA LEU A 104 4.96 -19.05 -1.66
C LEU A 104 5.98 -19.41 -2.75
N GLN A 105 6.89 -20.33 -2.43
CA GLN A 105 7.80 -20.93 -3.41
C GLN A 105 7.06 -21.96 -4.28
N ASN A 106 6.20 -22.76 -3.66
CA ASN A 106 5.38 -23.78 -4.29
C ASN A 106 4.21 -24.17 -3.37
N TYR A 107 3.24 -24.89 -3.94
CA TYR A 107 2.12 -25.51 -3.24
C TYR A 107 2.40 -27.01 -3.02
N THR A 108 1.44 -27.73 -2.42
CA THR A 108 1.43 -29.20 -2.49
C THR A 108 1.41 -29.70 -3.95
N PRO A 109 1.88 -30.92 -4.23
CA PRO A 109 1.88 -31.46 -5.60
C PRO A 109 0.51 -31.45 -6.28
N GLU A 110 -0.56 -31.73 -5.53
CA GLU A 110 -1.93 -31.76 -6.03
C GLU A 110 -2.39 -30.37 -6.48
N ILE A 111 -2.18 -29.36 -5.62
CA ILE A 111 -2.53 -27.96 -5.94
C ILE A 111 -1.66 -27.45 -7.10
N ALA A 112 -0.36 -27.72 -7.08
CA ALA A 112 0.56 -27.29 -8.13
C ALA A 112 0.18 -27.86 -9.50
N LYS A 113 -0.25 -29.12 -9.55
CA LYS A 113 -0.75 -29.75 -10.77
C LYS A 113 -2.01 -29.05 -11.30
N PHE A 114 -3.01 -28.86 -10.43
CA PHE A 114 -4.25 -28.18 -10.80
C PHE A 114 -4.01 -26.76 -11.32
N VAL A 115 -3.18 -25.99 -10.62
CA VAL A 115 -2.84 -24.62 -11.02
C VAL A 115 -2.18 -24.60 -12.39
N LYS A 116 -1.24 -25.51 -12.64
CA LYS A 116 -0.57 -25.61 -13.93
C LYS A 116 -1.57 -25.93 -15.05
N GLU A 117 -2.50 -26.86 -14.83
CA GLU A 117 -3.57 -27.16 -15.80
C GLU A 117 -4.42 -25.92 -16.10
N GLN A 118 -4.76 -25.12 -15.08
CA GLN A 118 -5.48 -23.86 -15.26
C GLN A 118 -4.67 -22.78 -16.00
N GLN A 119 -3.36 -22.70 -15.78
CA GLN A 119 -2.49 -21.77 -16.49
C GLN A 119 -2.38 -22.12 -17.98
N TYR A 120 -2.24 -23.41 -18.30
CA TYR A 120 -2.19 -23.88 -19.70
C TYR A 120 -3.54 -23.74 -20.41
N SER A 121 -4.67 -24.03 -19.74
CA SER A 121 -5.99 -23.88 -20.36
C SER A 121 -6.33 -22.42 -20.69
N ARG A 122 -5.72 -21.46 -19.98
CA ARG A 122 -5.90 -20.02 -20.16
C ARG A 122 -4.78 -19.35 -20.95
N GLU A 123 -3.73 -20.10 -21.33
CA GLU A 123 -2.48 -19.57 -21.88
C GLU A 123 -1.93 -18.37 -21.08
N SER A 124 -1.98 -18.45 -19.74
CA SER A 124 -1.59 -17.35 -18.86
C SER A 124 -0.76 -17.83 -17.66
N PHE A 125 0.34 -17.12 -17.39
CA PHE A 125 1.10 -17.28 -16.14
C PHE A 125 0.32 -16.75 -14.95
N GLU A 126 -0.21 -15.53 -15.05
CA GLU A 126 -1.00 -14.94 -13.97
C GLU A 126 -2.42 -15.49 -14.01
N VAL A 127 -2.88 -16.02 -12.87
CA VAL A 127 -4.22 -16.59 -12.73
C VAL A 127 -4.83 -16.19 -11.40
N ASP A 128 -6.14 -16.01 -11.40
CA ASP A 128 -6.97 -15.85 -10.21
C ASP A 128 -8.05 -16.94 -10.26
N LEU A 129 -7.96 -17.88 -9.33
CA LEU A 129 -8.76 -19.12 -9.31
C LEU A 129 -9.60 -19.12 -8.05
N TYR A 130 -10.92 -19.18 -8.18
CA TYR A 130 -11.86 -19.37 -7.07
C TYR A 130 -12.37 -20.80 -7.10
N LEU A 131 -12.33 -21.47 -5.95
CA LEU A 131 -12.52 -22.92 -5.82
C LEU A 131 -13.67 -23.21 -4.86
N THR A 132 -14.31 -24.36 -5.07
CA THR A 132 -15.37 -24.88 -4.22
C THR A 132 -14.79 -25.73 -3.08
N SER A 133 -15.58 -25.93 -2.02
CA SER A 133 -15.13 -26.57 -0.78
C SER A 133 -14.81 -28.07 -0.89
N ASP A 134 -15.27 -28.72 -1.96
CA ASP A 134 -15.04 -30.13 -2.25
C ASP A 134 -13.67 -30.41 -2.90
N LEU A 135 -13.00 -29.40 -3.48
CA LEU A 135 -11.80 -29.62 -4.29
C LEU A 135 -10.55 -29.87 -3.45
N PHE A 136 -10.28 -29.00 -2.46
CA PHE A 136 -9.10 -29.09 -1.59
C PHE A 136 -9.48 -28.78 -0.12
N PRO A 137 -10.19 -29.70 0.56
CA PRO A 137 -10.43 -29.60 2.00
C PRO A 137 -9.12 -29.79 2.78
N LEU A 138 -8.98 -29.07 3.89
CA LEU A 138 -7.79 -29.07 4.75
C LEU A 138 -8.18 -29.09 6.22
N ASN A 139 -7.41 -29.80 7.04
CA ASN A 139 -7.43 -29.69 8.48
C ASN A 139 -6.41 -28.65 8.95
N GLN A 140 -6.64 -28.06 10.12
CA GLN A 140 -5.65 -27.23 10.80
C GLN A 140 -4.33 -28.01 10.96
N GLY A 141 -3.22 -27.38 10.57
CA GLY A 141 -1.89 -27.98 10.63
C GLY A 141 -1.50 -28.83 9.43
N ASP A 142 -2.36 -29.01 8.43
CA ASP A 142 -2.01 -29.69 7.17
C ASP A 142 -0.96 -28.90 6.40
N TYR A 143 -0.02 -29.60 5.76
CA TYR A 143 1.01 -28.99 4.94
C TYR A 143 0.43 -28.45 3.64
N ILE A 144 0.70 -27.18 3.31
CA ILE A 144 0.09 -26.48 2.17
C ILE A 144 1.11 -26.05 1.10
N GLY A 145 2.40 -26.07 1.42
CA GLY A 145 3.45 -25.61 0.53
C GLY A 145 4.67 -25.09 1.29
N ASN A 146 5.56 -24.41 0.56
CA ASN A 146 6.78 -23.87 1.14
C ASN A 146 6.87 -22.35 1.01
N MET A 147 7.41 -21.71 2.04
CA MET A 147 7.74 -20.29 2.08
C MET A 147 8.72 -19.94 0.97
N GLY A 148 8.51 -18.81 0.32
CA GLY A 148 9.33 -18.37 -0.81
C GLY A 148 9.67 -16.89 -0.78
N THR A 149 9.81 -16.36 -1.98
CA THR A 149 10.02 -14.94 -2.24
C THR A 149 9.38 -14.55 -3.57
N THR A 150 8.25 -15.17 -3.95
CA THR A 150 7.54 -14.79 -5.19
C THR A 150 6.84 -13.44 -5.02
N GLY A 151 6.54 -12.75 -6.12
CA GLY A 151 5.96 -11.41 -6.09
C GLY A 151 6.93 -10.35 -5.55
N SER A 152 6.41 -9.30 -4.90
CA SER A 152 7.15 -8.12 -4.45
C SER A 152 7.92 -8.29 -3.13
N SER A 153 8.16 -9.52 -2.68
CA SER A 153 8.92 -9.84 -1.46
C SER A 153 10.41 -9.48 -1.59
N GLN A 154 11.00 -8.83 -0.57
CA GLN A 154 12.42 -8.42 -0.54
C GLN A 154 13.36 -9.47 0.06
N GLY A 155 12.82 -10.55 0.64
CA GLY A 155 13.59 -11.63 1.22
C GLY A 155 12.70 -12.78 1.70
N PRO A 156 13.24 -13.94 2.07
CA PRO A 156 12.43 -15.11 2.43
C PRO A 156 11.60 -14.90 3.71
N HIS A 157 10.28 -14.77 3.53
CA HIS A 157 9.28 -14.64 4.59
C HIS A 157 7.91 -15.15 4.09
N LEU A 158 7.01 -15.43 5.03
CA LEU A 158 5.59 -15.59 4.77
C LEU A 158 4.88 -14.28 5.10
N HIS A 159 4.12 -13.76 4.15
CA HIS A 159 3.10 -12.75 4.45
C HIS A 159 1.79 -13.47 4.78
N PHE A 160 1.27 -13.27 5.99
CA PHE A 160 0.09 -13.94 6.51
C PHE A 160 -1.00 -12.95 6.88
N GLU A 161 -2.22 -13.17 6.40
CA GLU A 161 -3.39 -12.36 6.73
C GLU A 161 -4.54 -13.21 7.26
N ILE A 162 -5.41 -12.58 8.04
CA ILE A 162 -6.75 -13.06 8.34
C ILE A 162 -7.72 -12.00 7.78
N ARG A 163 -8.73 -12.43 7.03
CA ARG A 163 -9.74 -11.56 6.43
C ARG A 163 -11.13 -12.01 6.85
N ASP A 164 -12.03 -11.06 7.04
CA ASP A 164 -13.47 -11.37 7.10
C ASP A 164 -13.91 -11.90 5.73
N SER A 165 -14.46 -13.12 5.66
CA SER A 165 -14.77 -13.78 4.38
C SER A 165 -15.89 -13.10 3.59
N LYS A 166 -16.72 -12.27 4.24
CA LYS A 166 -17.85 -11.60 3.58
C LYS A 166 -17.44 -10.28 2.96
N THR A 167 -16.62 -9.52 3.67
CA THR A 167 -16.21 -8.15 3.31
C THR A 167 -14.83 -8.10 2.69
N GLU A 168 -14.05 -9.18 2.78
CA GLU A 168 -12.63 -9.28 2.39
C GLU A 168 -11.71 -8.31 3.16
N LYS A 169 -12.22 -7.61 4.18
CA LYS A 169 -11.42 -6.70 4.99
C LYS A 169 -10.38 -7.49 5.78
N PRO A 170 -9.09 -7.15 5.67
CA PRO A 170 -8.07 -7.76 6.50
C PRO A 170 -8.24 -7.27 7.95
N VAL A 171 -8.00 -8.19 8.87
CA VAL A 171 -8.09 -8.00 10.32
C VAL A 171 -6.74 -8.35 10.91
N ASN A 172 -6.31 -7.59 11.90
CA ASN A 172 -5.06 -7.80 12.59
C ASN A 172 -4.97 -9.23 13.15
N PRO A 173 -4.06 -10.08 12.62
CA PRO A 173 -4.00 -11.49 13.02
C PRO A 173 -3.72 -11.71 14.52
N LEU A 174 -3.07 -10.74 15.17
CA LEU A 174 -2.71 -10.82 16.58
C LEU A 174 -3.95 -10.74 17.50
N LEU A 175 -5.07 -10.20 17.01
CA LEU A 175 -6.34 -10.17 17.73
C LEU A 175 -7.02 -11.55 17.85
N PHE A 176 -6.57 -12.56 17.09
CA PHE A 176 -7.08 -13.94 17.15
C PHE A 176 -6.31 -14.83 18.15
N GLY A 177 -5.52 -14.23 19.04
CA GLY A 177 -4.71 -14.96 20.03
C GLY A 177 -3.39 -15.50 19.48
N LEU A 178 -3.01 -15.13 18.26
CA LEU A 178 -1.69 -15.41 17.69
C LEU A 178 -0.64 -14.51 18.36
N LYS A 179 -0.14 -14.94 19.52
CA LYS A 179 0.82 -14.16 20.31
C LYS A 179 2.23 -14.19 19.70
N ILE A 180 2.88 -13.02 19.72
CA ILE A 180 4.32 -12.89 19.51
C ILE A 180 4.92 -12.49 20.85
N PRO A 181 5.99 -13.14 21.34
CA PRO A 181 6.61 -12.74 22.59
C PRO A 181 7.11 -11.29 22.53
N ASP A 182 6.48 -10.42 23.32
CA ASP A 182 6.85 -9.02 23.46
C ASP A 182 6.57 -8.51 24.88
N SER A 183 7.50 -7.72 25.42
CA SER A 183 7.41 -7.06 26.71
C SER A 183 7.75 -5.57 26.63
N ARG A 184 7.93 -5.04 25.41
CA ARG A 184 8.47 -3.70 25.18
C ARG A 184 7.36 -2.75 24.76
N PRO A 185 7.24 -1.59 25.40
CA PRO A 185 6.34 -0.56 24.90
C PRO A 185 6.88 0.08 23.61
N PRO A 186 5.98 0.63 22.76
CA PRO A 186 6.37 1.44 21.61
C PRO A 186 7.33 2.57 21.97
N GLN A 187 8.21 2.93 21.04
CA GLN A 187 9.21 3.98 21.24
C GLN A 187 8.73 5.32 20.67
N LEU A 188 8.82 6.39 21.46
CA LEU A 188 8.49 7.75 21.04
C LEU A 188 9.78 8.52 20.72
N HIS A 189 9.83 9.21 19.58
CA HIS A 189 11.07 9.84 19.10
C HIS A 189 10.98 11.36 18.99
N GLU A 190 10.01 11.85 18.22
CA GLU A 190 9.91 13.27 17.88
C GLU A 190 8.44 13.65 17.81
N LEU A 191 8.12 14.84 18.32
CA LEU A 191 6.83 15.48 18.17
C LEU A 191 6.95 16.59 17.12
N LYS A 192 5.92 16.74 16.31
CA LYS A 192 5.80 17.83 15.33
C LYS A 192 4.52 18.61 15.61
N LEU A 193 4.62 19.93 15.69
CA LEU A 193 3.49 20.86 15.78
C LEU A 193 3.29 21.52 14.43
N TYR A 194 2.07 21.46 13.90
CA TYR A 194 1.65 22.17 12.69
C TYR A 194 0.87 23.40 13.11
N GLY A 195 1.25 24.56 12.60
CA GLY A 195 0.55 25.82 12.77
C GLY A 195 -0.40 26.08 11.62
N PHE A 196 -1.61 26.53 11.93
CA PHE A 196 -2.65 26.87 10.95
C PHE A 196 -3.19 28.27 11.19
N ASP A 197 -3.71 28.90 10.14
CA ASP A 197 -4.54 30.10 10.28
C ASP A 197 -5.95 29.77 10.79
N ALA A 198 -6.79 30.79 10.92
CA ALA A 198 -8.17 30.63 11.40
C ALA A 198 -9.04 29.77 10.45
N ASP A 199 -8.73 29.78 9.16
CA ASP A 199 -9.44 29.04 8.10
C ASP A 199 -8.91 27.60 7.94
N GLY A 200 -7.87 27.23 8.68
CA GLY A 200 -7.30 25.88 8.66
C GLY A 200 -6.24 25.66 7.59
N ARG A 201 -5.67 26.71 6.98
CA ARG A 201 -4.54 26.59 6.05
C ARG A 201 -3.25 26.45 6.84
N GLN A 202 -2.43 25.46 6.50
CA GLN A 202 -1.15 25.24 7.16
C GLN A 202 -0.19 26.40 6.85
N LEU A 203 0.42 26.95 7.90
CA LEU A 203 1.36 28.07 7.82
C LEU A 203 2.82 27.63 8.00
N ALA A 204 3.07 26.77 8.97
CA ALA A 204 4.41 26.31 9.30
C ALA A 204 4.35 25.03 10.16
N ASP A 205 5.51 24.44 10.42
CA ASP A 205 5.66 23.38 11.40
C ASP A 205 6.92 23.53 12.26
N GLN A 206 6.90 22.89 13.43
CA GLN A 206 7.98 22.91 14.42
C GLN A 206 8.22 21.51 14.96
N ARG A 207 9.48 21.14 15.18
CA ARG A 207 9.89 19.81 15.66
C ARG A 207 10.44 19.86 17.07
N PHE A 208 10.18 18.82 17.85
CA PHE A 208 10.59 18.69 19.24
C PHE A 208 11.05 17.27 19.53
N ASP A 209 12.29 17.11 19.98
CA ASP A 209 12.80 15.81 20.41
C ASP A 209 12.10 15.35 21.70
N LEU A 210 11.75 14.06 21.73
CA LEU A 210 11.27 13.39 22.94
C LEU A 210 12.42 12.63 23.60
N ARG A 211 12.66 12.94 24.87
CA ARG A 211 13.69 12.26 25.68
C ARG A 211 13.02 11.32 26.67
N LEU A 212 13.51 10.08 26.72
CA LEU A 212 13.12 9.12 27.74
C LEU A 212 13.88 9.42 29.04
N SER A 213 13.16 9.71 30.12
CA SER A 213 13.74 9.90 31.46
C SER A 213 12.86 9.19 32.49
N SER A 214 13.48 8.31 33.29
CA SER A 214 12.78 7.52 34.32
C SER A 214 11.55 6.76 33.80
N GLY A 215 11.65 6.21 32.58
CA GLY A 215 10.56 5.44 31.96
C GLY A 215 9.44 6.28 31.32
N VAL A 216 9.55 7.61 31.30
CA VAL A 216 8.54 8.51 30.72
C VAL A 216 9.18 9.37 29.63
N TYR A 217 8.51 9.48 28.49
CA TYR A 217 8.92 10.39 27.42
C TYR A 217 8.49 11.83 27.72
N ARG A 218 9.38 12.78 27.49
CA ARG A 218 9.13 14.19 27.73
C ARG A 218 9.65 15.05 26.58
N VAL A 219 8.88 16.09 26.25
CA VAL A 219 9.35 17.20 25.44
C VAL A 219 10.42 17.97 26.21
N THR A 220 11.47 18.40 25.53
CA THR A 220 12.50 19.27 26.14
C THR A 220 11.86 20.57 26.63
N GLY A 221 11.99 20.87 27.92
CA GLY A 221 11.43 22.08 28.54
C GLY A 221 9.95 22.00 28.90
N ASP A 222 9.32 20.82 28.81
CA ASP A 222 7.93 20.46 29.19
C ASP A 222 6.76 21.23 28.54
N THR A 223 7.02 22.44 28.06
CA THR A 223 6.02 23.36 27.51
C THR A 223 6.45 23.86 26.13
N ILE A 224 5.55 23.74 25.16
CA ILE A 224 5.70 24.25 23.79
C ILE A 224 4.94 25.58 23.69
N SER A 225 5.53 26.57 23.03
CA SER A 225 4.85 27.83 22.71
C SER A 225 4.38 27.77 21.25
N SER A 226 3.08 27.94 21.01
CA SER A 226 2.52 28.02 19.65
C SER A 226 2.17 29.46 19.31
N ALA A 227 2.68 29.95 18.17
CA ALA A 227 2.40 31.28 17.65
C ALA A 227 1.14 31.33 16.76
N PHE A 228 0.41 30.22 16.66
CA PHE A 228 -0.65 30.01 15.66
C PHE A 228 -2.03 29.95 16.33
N PRO A 229 -3.09 30.51 15.70
CA PRO A 229 -4.45 30.48 16.24
C PRO A 229 -4.99 29.05 16.36
N LYS A 230 -4.63 28.19 15.40
CA LYS A 230 -4.92 26.75 15.42
C LYS A 230 -3.64 25.95 15.28
N PHE A 231 -3.60 24.76 15.88
CA PHE A 231 -2.47 23.86 15.77
C PHE A 231 -2.87 22.38 15.77
N GLY A 232 -2.08 21.57 15.07
CA GLY A 232 -2.19 20.12 15.03
C GLY A 232 -0.88 19.47 15.50
N LEU A 233 -0.93 18.21 15.94
CA LEU A 233 0.23 17.47 16.41
C LEU A 233 0.45 16.20 15.60
N ALA A 234 1.71 15.83 15.40
CA ALA A 234 2.07 14.51 14.90
C ALA A 234 3.24 13.91 15.67
N LEU A 235 3.31 12.59 15.71
CA LEU A 235 4.25 11.85 16.54
C LEU A 235 5.02 10.84 15.68
N LYS A 236 6.35 10.91 15.74
CA LYS A 236 7.23 9.86 15.23
C LYS A 236 7.38 8.78 16.29
N THR A 237 6.87 7.61 15.98
CA THR A 237 6.87 6.45 16.87
C THR A 237 6.91 5.17 16.05
N PHE A 238 7.37 4.09 16.67
CA PHE A 238 7.28 2.75 16.12
C PHE A 238 7.31 1.74 17.27
N ASP A 239 6.80 0.56 17.01
CA ASP A 239 6.86 -0.55 17.94
C ASP A 239 8.11 -1.41 17.72
N ARG A 240 8.50 -2.20 18.74
CA ARG A 240 9.60 -3.17 18.64
C ARG A 240 9.37 -4.36 19.56
N HIS A 241 9.48 -5.55 19.00
CA HIS A 241 9.39 -6.78 19.77
C HIS A 241 10.76 -7.22 20.34
N ASP A 242 10.75 -8.05 21.39
CA ASP A 242 11.95 -8.47 22.14
C ASP A 242 13.06 -9.08 21.27
N ASN A 243 12.70 -9.95 20.33
CA ASN A 243 13.66 -10.80 19.61
C ASN A 243 13.94 -10.37 18.16
N VAL A 244 13.51 -9.16 17.77
CA VAL A 244 13.75 -8.60 16.44
C VAL A 244 14.10 -7.12 16.51
N SER A 245 14.95 -6.67 15.59
CA SER A 245 15.37 -5.26 15.49
C SER A 245 14.48 -4.41 14.57
N ASN A 246 13.48 -5.03 13.95
CA ASN A 246 12.56 -4.38 13.00
C ASN A 246 11.78 -3.26 13.71
N TRP A 247 11.55 -2.17 12.98
CA TRP A 247 10.60 -1.15 13.39
C TRP A 247 9.24 -1.61 12.90
N ASN A 248 8.33 -1.87 13.83
CA ASN A 248 7.00 -2.38 13.54
C ASN A 248 5.97 -1.25 13.66
N GLY A 249 4.82 -1.45 13.02
CA GLY A 249 3.67 -0.57 13.16
C GLY A 249 3.12 -0.61 14.59
N ILE A 250 2.61 0.53 15.05
CA ILE A 250 1.90 0.64 16.33
C ILE A 250 0.47 0.11 16.18
N TYR A 251 -0.13 -0.35 17.28
CA TYR A 251 -1.53 -0.79 17.26
C TYR A 251 -2.49 0.37 17.50
N GLY A 252 -2.32 1.10 18.60
CA GLY A 252 -3.23 2.16 19.02
C GLY A 252 -2.54 3.48 19.24
N LEU A 253 -3.22 4.58 18.92
CA LEU A 253 -2.81 5.95 19.24
C LEU A 253 -3.99 6.70 19.84
N LYS A 254 -3.75 7.42 20.94
CA LYS A 254 -4.75 8.27 21.60
C LYS A 254 -4.14 9.61 22.01
N MET A 255 -4.89 10.69 21.81
CA MET A 255 -4.54 12.04 22.24
C MET A 255 -5.64 12.61 23.15
N TRP A 256 -5.22 13.08 24.32
CA TRP A 256 -6.05 13.82 25.25
C TRP A 256 -5.65 15.29 25.30
N VAL A 257 -6.66 16.14 25.43
CA VAL A 257 -6.52 17.56 25.72
C VAL A 257 -7.35 17.85 26.96
N ASP A 258 -6.71 18.35 28.01
CA ASP A 258 -7.34 18.63 29.31
C ASP A 258 -8.20 17.44 29.79
N ASP A 259 -7.59 16.26 29.72
CA ASP A 259 -8.14 14.95 30.12
C ASP A 259 -9.33 14.43 29.27
N THR A 260 -9.68 15.11 28.17
CA THR A 260 -10.67 14.65 27.18
C THR A 260 -10.00 14.07 25.94
N ILE A 261 -10.40 12.88 25.49
CA ILE A 261 -9.91 12.30 24.22
C ILE A 261 -10.44 13.13 23.05
N VAL A 262 -9.52 13.64 22.23
CA VAL A 262 -9.85 14.44 21.03
C VAL A 262 -9.49 13.73 19.72
N TYR A 263 -8.59 12.73 19.77
CA TYR A 263 -8.18 11.95 18.61
C TYR A 263 -7.74 10.55 19.05
N GLN A 264 -8.16 9.53 18.31
CA GLN A 264 -7.78 8.14 18.54
C GLN A 264 -7.96 7.27 17.30
N TYR A 265 -7.21 6.18 17.23
CA TYR A 265 -7.51 5.03 16.39
C TYR A 265 -6.86 3.76 16.94
N ASP A 266 -7.39 2.62 16.51
CA ASP A 266 -6.85 1.27 16.76
C ASP A 266 -6.72 0.54 15.41
N MET A 267 -5.57 -0.10 15.16
CA MET A 267 -5.27 -0.85 13.92
C MET A 267 -5.87 -2.26 13.99
N GLU A 268 -7.20 -2.32 14.08
CA GLU A 268 -7.96 -3.57 14.11
C GLU A 268 -8.19 -4.13 12.70
N SER A 269 -8.68 -3.29 11.79
CA SER A 269 -9.05 -3.65 10.43
C SER A 269 -9.13 -2.39 9.56
N PHE A 270 -9.02 -2.56 8.25
CA PHE A 270 -9.23 -1.51 7.25
C PHE A 270 -9.74 -2.13 5.94
N ALA A 271 -10.32 -1.33 5.04
CA ALA A 271 -10.67 -1.77 3.69
C ALA A 271 -9.53 -1.48 2.69
N PHE A 272 -9.38 -2.30 1.65
CA PHE A 272 -8.27 -2.11 0.69
C PHE A 272 -8.40 -0.83 -0.13
N ASP A 273 -9.62 -0.43 -0.45
CA ASP A 273 -9.96 0.79 -1.21
C ASP A 273 -9.68 2.08 -0.43
N GLU A 274 -9.71 2.06 0.90
CA GLU A 274 -9.35 3.22 1.73
C GLU A 274 -7.84 3.30 2.06
N THR A 275 -7.03 2.28 1.74
CA THR A 275 -5.62 2.23 2.21
C THR A 275 -4.76 3.41 1.78
N ARG A 276 -5.04 4.03 0.63
CA ARG A 276 -4.29 5.21 0.16
C ARG A 276 -4.52 6.45 1.04
N SER A 277 -5.62 6.49 1.77
CA SER A 277 -5.92 7.50 2.78
C SER A 277 -4.93 7.50 3.95
N ILE A 278 -4.05 6.49 4.04
CA ILE A 278 -2.84 6.56 4.86
C ILE A 278 -2.04 7.86 4.63
N ASN A 279 -2.00 8.37 3.40
CA ASN A 279 -1.26 9.60 3.07
C ASN A 279 -1.81 10.85 3.77
N ALA A 280 -3.06 10.80 4.25
CA ALA A 280 -3.63 11.82 5.12
C ALA A 280 -3.43 11.51 6.62
N LEU A 281 -3.27 10.24 7.00
CA LEU A 281 -2.95 9.83 8.37
C LEU A 281 -1.49 10.15 8.76
N LEU A 282 -0.55 10.05 7.81
CA LEU A 282 0.88 10.30 8.05
C LEU A 282 1.34 11.67 7.57
N ASP A 283 2.46 12.20 8.06
CA ASP A 283 3.14 13.36 7.44
C ASP A 283 3.67 12.99 6.04
N TYR A 284 2.86 13.27 5.02
CA TYR A 284 3.19 12.91 3.63
C TYR A 284 4.41 13.65 3.10
N PRO A 285 4.54 14.98 3.22
CA PRO A 285 5.75 15.69 2.85
C PRO A 285 7.03 15.06 3.45
N GLU A 286 6.99 14.73 4.74
CA GLU A 286 8.12 14.12 5.44
C GLU A 286 8.43 12.70 4.93
N ARG A 287 7.39 11.91 4.67
CA ARG A 287 7.52 10.58 4.08
C ARG A 287 8.15 10.66 2.68
N VAL A 288 7.75 11.62 1.85
CA VAL A 288 8.26 11.71 0.47
C VAL A 288 9.69 12.25 0.44
N SER A 289 10.00 13.29 1.22
CA SER A 289 11.30 13.96 1.19
C SER A 289 12.38 13.26 2.02
N HIS A 290 12.02 12.68 3.17
CA HIS A 290 12.99 12.16 4.15
C HIS A 290 12.81 10.67 4.47
N ARG A 291 11.79 10.00 3.89
CA ARG A 291 11.42 8.61 4.22
C ARG A 291 11.16 8.42 5.73
N SER A 292 10.69 9.47 6.40
CA SER A 292 10.39 9.47 7.83
C SER A 292 8.87 9.48 8.04
N TYR A 293 8.40 8.71 9.01
CA TYR A 293 6.97 8.52 9.28
C TYR A 293 6.59 9.22 10.58
N PHE A 294 5.64 10.14 10.50
CA PHE A 294 4.95 10.73 11.64
C PHE A 294 3.47 10.38 11.53
N TYR A 295 2.88 9.96 12.63
CA TYR A 295 1.45 9.74 12.75
C TYR A 295 0.78 11.05 13.15
N ARG A 296 -0.11 11.58 12.31
CA ARG A 296 -0.91 12.74 12.70
C ARG A 296 -1.87 12.37 13.81
N CYS A 297 -2.02 13.29 14.75
CA CYS A 297 -3.01 13.26 15.82
C CYS A 297 -4.18 14.21 15.49
N PHE A 298 -4.39 14.49 14.21
CA PHE A 298 -5.48 15.29 13.67
C PHE A 298 -5.88 14.75 12.29
N GLY A 299 -7.15 14.88 11.93
CA GLY A 299 -7.71 14.43 10.66
C GLY A 299 -7.67 15.52 9.59
N MET A 300 -7.45 15.10 8.35
CA MET A 300 -7.73 15.93 7.17
C MET A 300 -9.21 15.73 6.76
N PRO A 301 -9.93 16.77 6.33
CA PRO A 301 -11.38 16.69 6.09
C PRO A 301 -11.83 15.59 5.12
N GLY A 302 -11.08 15.37 4.03
CA GLY A 302 -11.35 14.33 3.03
C GLY A 302 -10.80 12.94 3.37
N ASN A 303 -10.23 12.75 4.57
CA ASN A 303 -9.73 11.45 5.00
C ASN A 303 -10.87 10.54 5.48
N ALA A 304 -11.28 9.62 4.62
CA ALA A 304 -12.40 8.72 4.87
C ALA A 304 -12.02 7.39 5.57
N LEU A 305 -10.85 7.31 6.22
CA LEU A 305 -10.44 6.08 6.91
C LEU A 305 -11.43 5.63 7.98
N SER A 306 -11.94 4.41 7.84
CA SER A 306 -12.91 3.82 8.76
C SER A 306 -12.40 3.70 10.20
N LEU A 307 -11.10 3.48 10.40
CA LEU A 307 -10.46 3.46 11.73
C LEU A 307 -10.53 4.79 12.49
N LEU A 308 -10.78 5.91 11.78
CA LEU A 308 -10.93 7.23 12.38
C LEU A 308 -12.38 7.55 12.78
N ALA A 309 -13.36 6.68 12.47
CA ALA A 309 -14.77 6.92 12.71
C ALA A 309 -15.15 7.10 14.20
N LYS A 310 -14.29 6.63 15.13
CA LYS A 310 -14.47 6.84 16.58
C LYS A 310 -14.21 8.31 17.01
N ASN A 311 -13.61 9.12 16.15
CA ASN A 311 -13.27 10.51 16.46
C ASN A 311 -14.48 11.43 16.29
N LYS A 312 -14.82 12.15 17.35
CA LYS A 312 -15.88 13.19 17.34
C LYS A 312 -15.34 14.60 17.08
N ALA A 313 -14.02 14.76 17.14
CA ALA A 313 -13.31 16.00 16.85
C ALA A 313 -12.24 15.72 15.79
N SER A 314 -11.81 16.76 15.09
CA SER A 314 -10.74 16.65 14.09
C SER A 314 -9.36 16.45 14.72
N GLY A 315 -9.20 16.67 16.02
CA GLY A 315 -7.88 16.71 16.68
C GLY A 315 -7.09 17.99 16.40
N LEU A 316 -7.61 18.91 15.59
CA LEU A 316 -7.09 20.27 15.44
C LEU A 316 -7.49 21.08 16.69
N LEU A 317 -6.53 21.81 17.26
CA LEU A 317 -6.65 22.47 18.56
C LEU A 317 -6.55 23.99 18.42
N ASP A 318 -7.12 24.70 19.39
CA ASP A 318 -7.06 26.16 19.55
C ASP A 318 -6.87 26.53 21.03
N PHE A 319 -6.75 27.85 21.30
CA PHE A 319 -6.60 28.42 22.63
C PHE A 319 -7.87 29.11 23.17
N GLU A 320 -9.01 29.02 22.47
CA GLU A 320 -10.21 29.81 22.80
C GLU A 320 -10.72 29.55 24.23
N SER A 321 -10.51 28.34 24.73
CA SER A 321 -10.94 27.90 26.06
C SER A 321 -9.87 28.06 27.15
N ALA A 322 -8.59 28.21 26.79
CA ALA A 322 -7.48 28.40 27.71
C ALA A 322 -6.18 28.81 26.98
N TRP A 323 -5.43 29.75 27.57
CA TRP A 323 -4.12 30.21 27.08
C TRP A 323 -3.01 29.15 27.20
N ILE A 324 -3.29 28.03 27.89
CA ILE A 324 -2.40 26.86 28.01
C ILE A 324 -3.25 25.58 28.06
N ARG A 325 -2.86 24.58 27.29
CA ARG A 325 -3.55 23.28 27.14
C ARG A 325 -2.64 22.15 27.59
N LYS A 326 -3.14 21.22 28.41
CA LYS A 326 -2.40 20.00 28.77
C LYS A 326 -2.65 18.93 27.72
N ILE A 327 -1.58 18.41 27.14
CA ILE A 327 -1.64 17.36 26.11
C ILE A 327 -1.04 16.07 26.66
N LYS A 328 -1.73 14.96 26.42
CA LYS A 328 -1.18 13.60 26.55
C LYS A 328 -1.33 12.89 25.22
N ILE A 329 -0.25 12.26 24.74
CA ILE A 329 -0.30 11.31 23.62
C ILE A 329 0.17 9.96 24.14
N GLU A 330 -0.62 8.92 23.90
CA GLU A 330 -0.32 7.53 24.26
C GLU A 330 -0.34 6.65 23.02
N VAL A 331 0.60 5.73 22.98
CA VAL A 331 0.78 4.75 21.90
C VAL A 331 0.87 3.38 22.53
N SER A 332 0.21 2.40 21.92
CA SER A 332 0.17 1.02 22.42
C SER A 332 0.44 0.02 21.30
N ASP A 333 0.99 -1.14 21.67
CA ASP A 333 0.96 -2.34 20.85
C ASP A 333 -0.35 -3.13 21.08
N VAL A 334 -0.49 -4.26 20.40
CA VAL A 334 -1.71 -5.11 20.48
C VAL A 334 -1.80 -5.91 21.79
N ASP A 335 -0.67 -6.13 22.46
CA ASP A 335 -0.57 -6.90 23.70
C ASP A 335 -0.75 -6.02 24.95
N GLY A 336 -0.84 -4.71 24.76
CA GLY A 336 -1.15 -3.72 25.80
C GLY A 336 0.09 -3.02 26.36
N ASN A 337 1.29 -3.25 25.83
CA ASN A 337 2.44 -2.43 26.21
C ASN A 337 2.24 -1.02 25.65
N ALA A 338 2.46 -0.01 26.50
CA ALA A 338 2.16 1.37 26.15
C ALA A 338 3.26 2.35 26.57
N ALA A 339 3.43 3.40 25.77
CA ALA A 339 4.26 4.55 26.07
C ALA A 339 3.45 5.83 25.92
N SER A 340 3.78 6.85 26.71
CA SER A 340 3.13 8.15 26.61
C SER A 340 4.10 9.30 26.83
N THR A 341 3.70 10.46 26.32
CA THR A 341 4.31 11.76 26.60
C THR A 341 3.23 12.72 27.09
N ILE A 342 3.58 13.55 28.08
CA ILE A 342 2.71 14.60 28.63
C ILE A 342 3.49 15.91 28.58
N PHE A 343 2.85 16.94 28.05
CA PHE A 343 3.43 18.27 27.90
C PHE A 343 2.32 19.32 27.84
N TRP A 344 2.71 20.59 27.89
CA TRP A 344 1.78 21.71 27.75
C TRP A 344 2.03 22.44 26.45
N VAL A 345 0.96 22.99 25.86
CA VAL A 345 1.06 23.94 24.75
C VAL A 345 0.45 25.23 25.21
N LYS A 346 1.21 26.33 25.18
CA LYS A 346 0.73 27.66 25.53
C LYS A 346 0.68 28.57 24.30
N GLU A 347 -0.21 29.54 24.36
CA GLU A 347 -0.27 30.63 23.40
C GLU A 347 1.03 31.45 23.46
N GLY A 348 1.65 31.66 22.31
CA GLY A 348 2.84 32.47 22.10
C GLY A 348 2.54 33.77 21.39
N ALA A 349 3.57 34.59 21.17
CA ALA A 349 3.43 35.78 20.34
C ALA A 349 3.00 35.37 18.92
N ALA A 350 1.98 36.05 18.39
CA ALA A 350 1.37 35.72 17.11
C ALA A 350 2.41 35.64 15.98
N SER A 351 2.31 34.59 15.17
CA SER A 351 3.17 34.40 14.02
C SER A 351 2.91 35.46 12.96
N THR A 352 3.97 35.92 12.28
CA THR A 352 3.86 36.77 11.08
C THR A 352 3.80 35.96 9.79
N SER A 353 3.77 34.62 9.87
CA SER A 353 3.67 33.74 8.71
C SER A 353 2.29 33.86 8.07
N SER A 354 2.27 34.17 6.77
CA SER A 354 1.05 34.14 5.96
C SER A 354 1.03 32.86 5.11
N PRO A 355 -0.16 32.33 4.78
CA PRO A 355 -0.25 31.21 3.86
C PRO A 355 0.21 31.65 2.47
N ASP A 356 0.64 30.69 1.65
CA ASP A 356 1.00 30.98 0.26
C ASP A 356 -0.19 31.58 -0.49
N SER A 357 0.04 32.73 -1.12
CA SER A 357 -0.95 33.45 -1.91
C SER A 357 -0.78 33.22 -3.42
N ASN A 358 0.24 32.47 -3.84
CA ASN A 358 0.50 32.18 -5.24
C ASN A 358 -0.35 30.99 -5.71
N PHE A 359 -1.62 31.21 -6.02
CA PHE A 359 -2.51 30.23 -6.64
C PHE A 359 -3.46 30.91 -7.62
N GLN A 360 -4.00 30.15 -8.58
CA GLN A 360 -5.02 30.63 -9.53
C GLN A 360 -6.39 30.01 -9.25
N TYR A 361 -6.40 28.79 -8.73
CA TYR A 361 -7.61 28.03 -8.49
C TYR A 361 -7.66 27.55 -7.04
N ILE A 362 -8.88 27.46 -6.50
CA ILE A 362 -9.17 26.76 -5.25
C ILE A 362 -10.04 25.57 -5.65
N LEU A 363 -9.51 24.36 -5.48
CA LEU A 363 -10.21 23.12 -5.78
C LEU A 363 -10.73 22.54 -4.46
N PRO A 364 -12.05 22.51 -4.23
CA PRO A 364 -12.57 21.96 -2.99
C PRO A 364 -12.41 20.44 -2.94
N TYR A 365 -12.21 19.88 -1.74
CA TYR A 365 -12.02 18.44 -1.59
C TYR A 365 -13.32 17.62 -1.65
N ASP A 366 -14.45 18.28 -1.40
CA ASP A 366 -15.77 17.71 -1.19
C ASP A 366 -16.69 17.85 -2.42
N GLU A 367 -16.15 18.28 -3.56
CA GLU A 367 -16.83 18.25 -4.85
C GLU A 367 -15.86 17.91 -5.99
N SER A 368 -16.42 17.73 -7.19
CA SER A 368 -15.59 17.52 -8.38
C SER A 368 -15.17 18.86 -8.96
N SER A 369 -13.96 18.94 -9.51
CA SER A 369 -13.44 20.16 -10.14
C SER A 369 -12.98 19.91 -11.56
N LEU A 370 -13.27 20.85 -12.47
CA LEU A 370 -12.83 20.83 -13.86
C LEU A 370 -12.07 22.12 -14.17
N ILE A 371 -10.86 21.99 -14.70
CA ILE A 371 -10.09 23.07 -15.32
C ILE A 371 -9.95 22.71 -16.79
N GLN A 372 -10.43 23.58 -17.67
CA GLN A 372 -10.38 23.35 -19.11
C GLN A 372 -9.84 24.59 -19.82
N GLU A 373 -8.68 24.41 -20.43
CA GLU A 373 -7.99 25.41 -21.24
C GLU A 373 -7.81 24.85 -22.67
N GLU A 374 -7.31 25.67 -23.59
CA GLU A 374 -7.07 25.23 -24.97
C GLU A 374 -6.01 24.11 -25.05
N GLN A 375 -4.95 24.22 -24.24
CA GLN A 375 -3.78 23.35 -24.28
C GLN A 375 -3.88 22.13 -23.36
N TYR A 376 -4.77 22.16 -22.36
CA TYR A 376 -4.91 21.07 -21.40
C TYR A 376 -6.29 21.06 -20.73
N ALA A 377 -6.66 19.91 -20.20
CA ALA A 377 -7.80 19.77 -19.29
C ALA A 377 -7.40 18.91 -18.09
N LEU A 378 -7.90 19.27 -16.92
CA LEU A 378 -7.75 18.54 -15.67
C LEU A 378 -9.13 18.32 -15.07
N PHE A 379 -9.46 17.07 -14.75
CA PHE A 379 -10.70 16.75 -14.05
C PHE A 379 -10.38 15.98 -12.77
N PHE A 380 -10.80 16.52 -11.64
CA PHE A 380 -10.64 15.96 -10.31
C PHE A 380 -12.01 15.47 -9.82
N PRO A 381 -12.30 14.16 -9.89
CA PRO A 381 -13.53 13.61 -9.32
C PRO A 381 -13.60 13.83 -7.80
N LEU A 382 -14.82 13.80 -7.25
CA LEU A 382 -15.05 13.75 -5.80
C LEU A 382 -14.22 12.64 -5.15
N GLY A 383 -13.57 12.95 -4.02
CA GLY A 383 -12.71 12.02 -3.29
C GLY A 383 -11.26 11.98 -3.77
N THR A 384 -10.87 12.84 -4.71
CA THR A 384 -9.49 12.96 -5.17
C THR A 384 -8.58 13.63 -4.15
N LEU A 385 -9.06 14.70 -3.50
CA LEU A 385 -8.27 15.52 -2.58
C LEU A 385 -8.59 15.21 -1.12
N PHE A 386 -7.64 15.42 -0.21
CA PHE A 386 -7.86 15.30 1.23
C PHE A 386 -8.26 16.62 1.90
N GLU A 387 -7.97 17.75 1.25
CA GLU A 387 -8.30 19.10 1.70
C GLU A 387 -8.34 20.03 0.48
N ASN A 388 -8.83 21.26 0.66
CA ASN A 388 -8.90 22.24 -0.43
C ASN A 388 -7.50 22.47 -1.01
N LEU A 389 -7.36 22.29 -2.33
CA LEU A 389 -6.10 22.51 -3.02
C LEU A 389 -6.05 23.93 -3.59
N TYR A 390 -5.13 24.73 -3.08
CA TYR A 390 -4.78 26.04 -3.62
C TYR A 390 -3.79 25.84 -4.75
N LEU A 391 -4.31 25.69 -5.97
CA LEU A 391 -3.55 25.24 -7.11
C LEU A 391 -2.93 26.40 -7.87
N HIS A 392 -1.60 26.36 -7.98
CA HIS A 392 -0.86 27.07 -9.02
C HIS A 392 -0.65 26.14 -10.22
N LEU A 393 -1.15 26.54 -11.39
CA LEU A 393 -0.81 25.90 -12.65
C LEU A 393 0.18 26.75 -13.41
N SER A 394 1.16 26.10 -14.01
CA SER A 394 2.09 26.73 -14.94
C SER A 394 2.50 25.76 -16.03
N THR A 395 2.96 26.30 -17.14
CA THR A 395 3.59 25.53 -18.21
C THR A 395 5.02 25.99 -18.41
N SER A 396 5.89 25.05 -18.78
CA SER A 396 7.23 25.38 -19.27
C SER A 396 7.44 24.75 -20.65
N ALA A 397 8.05 25.52 -21.55
CA ALA A 397 8.38 25.03 -22.88
C ALA A 397 9.52 24.02 -22.77
N ASP A 398 9.30 22.80 -23.25
CA ASP A 398 10.36 21.82 -23.46
C ASP A 398 10.46 21.49 -24.95
N LYS A 399 11.62 21.81 -25.52
CA LYS A 399 11.93 21.57 -26.94
C LYS A 399 12.88 20.38 -27.13
N SER A 400 13.17 19.64 -26.06
CA SER A 400 14.00 18.45 -26.11
C SER A 400 13.38 17.40 -27.04
N TYR A 401 14.23 16.56 -27.60
CA TYR A 401 13.80 15.48 -28.49
C TYR A 401 12.84 14.54 -27.75
N GLY A 402 11.71 14.18 -28.39
CA GLY A 402 10.70 13.30 -27.82
C GLY A 402 9.53 14.01 -27.12
N HIS A 403 9.57 15.33 -26.93
CA HIS A 403 8.47 16.11 -26.34
C HIS A 403 7.58 16.75 -27.41
N TYR A 404 6.28 16.51 -27.29
CA TYR A 404 5.24 16.93 -28.23
C TYR A 404 4.23 17.91 -27.62
N SER A 405 4.37 18.26 -26.34
CA SER A 405 3.62 19.34 -25.69
C SER A 405 4.55 20.12 -24.77
N ASP A 406 4.09 21.29 -24.30
CA ASP A 406 4.70 21.93 -23.15
C ASP A 406 4.56 21.02 -21.91
N VAL A 407 5.41 21.24 -20.91
CA VAL A 407 5.32 20.54 -19.63
C VAL A 407 4.31 21.28 -18.76
N LEU A 408 3.22 20.59 -18.40
CA LEU A 408 2.22 21.07 -17.46
C LEU A 408 2.64 20.72 -16.03
N HIS A 409 2.74 21.73 -15.17
CA HIS A 409 3.04 21.59 -13.75
C HIS A 409 1.74 21.62 -12.93
N VAL A 410 1.37 20.48 -12.34
CA VAL A 410 0.13 20.31 -11.57
C VAL A 410 0.46 20.03 -10.11
N ALA A 411 0.40 21.08 -9.28
CA ALA A 411 0.74 21.07 -7.86
C ALA A 411 2.17 20.54 -7.56
N ASP A 412 2.55 20.60 -6.28
CA ASP A 412 3.80 20.02 -5.82
C ASP A 412 3.62 18.53 -5.49
N TYR A 413 4.71 17.77 -5.66
CA TYR A 413 4.80 16.35 -5.34
C TYR A 413 4.68 16.04 -3.84
N LEU A 414 4.67 17.06 -2.96
CA LEU A 414 4.49 16.94 -1.51
C LEU A 414 3.03 17.05 -1.11
N THR A 415 2.13 17.33 -2.06
CA THR A 415 0.70 17.31 -1.82
C THR A 415 0.20 15.87 -1.97
N PRO A 416 -0.40 15.27 -0.94
CA PRO A 416 -0.99 13.95 -1.06
C PRO A 416 -2.27 14.01 -1.91
N VAL A 417 -2.45 13.01 -2.76
CA VAL A 417 -3.67 12.79 -3.55
C VAL A 417 -4.22 11.40 -3.27
N ASN A 418 -5.54 11.30 -3.14
CA ASN A 418 -6.23 10.08 -2.81
C ASN A 418 -6.69 9.34 -4.08
N GLY A 419 -7.71 9.87 -4.75
CA GLY A 419 -8.27 9.30 -5.97
C GLY A 419 -7.42 9.53 -7.23
N TYR A 420 -7.83 8.88 -8.31
CA TYR A 420 -7.34 9.21 -9.64
C TYR A 420 -8.04 10.47 -10.18
N PHE A 421 -7.26 11.33 -10.82
CA PHE A 421 -7.74 12.44 -11.65
C PHE A 421 -7.29 12.26 -13.08
N ASP A 422 -7.96 12.99 -13.97
CA ASP A 422 -7.71 12.98 -15.40
C ASP A 422 -6.78 14.13 -15.78
N VAL A 423 -5.79 13.82 -16.62
CA VAL A 423 -4.91 14.78 -17.27
C VAL A 423 -5.07 14.60 -18.77
N ALA A 424 -5.38 15.68 -19.46
CA ALA A 424 -5.47 15.70 -20.91
C ALA A 424 -4.60 16.83 -21.46
N LEU A 425 -3.76 16.53 -22.45
CA LEU A 425 -2.80 17.48 -23.02
C LEU A 425 -2.98 17.60 -24.53
N ARG A 426 -2.79 18.81 -25.07
CA ARG A 426 -2.76 19.07 -26.50
C ARG A 426 -1.31 19.09 -26.99
N PRO A 427 -1.00 18.46 -28.13
CA PRO A 427 0.33 18.60 -28.71
C PRO A 427 0.55 20.02 -29.26
N ASN A 428 1.75 20.56 -29.08
CA ASN A 428 2.18 21.88 -29.60
C ASN A 428 2.89 21.79 -30.97
N LYS A 429 2.94 20.58 -31.55
CA LYS A 429 3.52 20.26 -32.86
C LYS A 429 2.58 19.32 -33.61
N GLU A 430 2.61 19.34 -34.93
CA GLU A 430 1.91 18.34 -35.74
C GLU A 430 2.49 16.95 -35.48
N MET A 431 1.61 15.95 -35.43
CA MET A 431 1.95 14.55 -35.24
C MET A 431 1.35 13.72 -36.37
N SER A 432 2.17 12.88 -36.99
CA SER A 432 1.74 11.87 -37.94
C SER A 432 0.82 10.82 -37.29
N PRO A 433 0.02 10.07 -38.07
CA PRO A 433 -0.78 8.96 -37.53
C PRO A 433 0.05 7.92 -36.77
N GLU A 434 1.28 7.66 -37.22
CA GLU A 434 2.20 6.73 -36.57
C GLU A 434 2.66 7.26 -35.21
N GLU A 435 3.11 8.52 -35.12
CA GLU A 435 3.48 9.15 -33.85
C GLU A 435 2.31 9.18 -32.87
N LYS A 436 1.09 9.49 -33.35
CA LYS A 436 -0.11 9.44 -32.50
C LYS A 436 -0.37 8.06 -31.92
N SER A 437 -0.16 7.00 -32.71
CA SER A 437 -0.33 5.61 -32.24
C SER A 437 0.71 5.21 -31.18
N LYS A 438 1.81 5.96 -31.08
CA LYS A 438 2.94 5.75 -30.17
C LYS A 438 3.04 6.80 -29.07
N ALA A 439 2.07 7.70 -28.99
CA ALA A 439 2.04 8.80 -28.04
C ALA A 439 1.49 8.36 -26.68
N PHE A 440 2.04 8.92 -25.62
CA PHE A 440 1.56 8.74 -24.25
C PHE A 440 1.75 10.01 -23.42
N ILE A 441 0.98 10.15 -22.35
CA ILE A 441 1.24 11.14 -21.31
C ILE A 441 2.37 10.63 -20.44
N ALA A 442 3.47 11.37 -20.48
CA ALA A 442 4.65 11.15 -19.68
C ALA A 442 4.52 11.90 -18.35
N PHE A 443 4.74 11.20 -17.24
CA PHE A 443 4.98 11.81 -15.93
C PHE A 443 6.49 11.99 -15.73
N CYS A 444 6.93 13.24 -15.54
CA CYS A 444 8.34 13.57 -15.32
C CYS A 444 8.62 13.69 -13.81
N GLY A 445 9.21 12.65 -13.24
CA GLY A 445 9.57 12.58 -11.83
C GLY A 445 10.69 13.56 -11.43
N ARG A 446 10.89 13.75 -10.12
CA ARG A 446 11.84 14.72 -9.56
C ARG A 446 13.28 14.57 -10.04
N ASN A 447 13.70 13.35 -10.36
CA ASN A 447 15.07 13.04 -10.78
C ASN A 447 15.23 12.99 -12.30
N GLY A 448 14.23 13.45 -13.06
CA GLY A 448 14.20 13.33 -14.52
C GLY A 448 13.73 11.97 -15.03
N ASP A 449 13.30 11.07 -14.14
CA ASP A 449 12.70 9.79 -14.53
C ASP A 449 11.37 10.04 -15.28
N VAL A 450 11.21 9.39 -16.43
CA VAL A 450 9.99 9.47 -17.24
C VAL A 450 9.18 8.21 -17.04
N VAL A 451 7.91 8.35 -16.71
CA VAL A 451 6.98 7.23 -16.54
C VAL A 451 5.84 7.35 -17.55
N ASN A 452 5.57 6.26 -18.27
CA ASN A 452 4.49 6.18 -19.24
C ASN A 452 3.14 5.97 -18.53
N PHE A 453 2.28 6.99 -18.50
CA PHE A 453 0.93 6.92 -17.92
C PHE A 453 -0.15 6.56 -18.95
N GLY A 454 0.27 6.13 -20.14
CA GLY A 454 -0.62 5.72 -21.23
C GLY A 454 -1.23 6.94 -21.92
N GLY A 455 -2.24 6.68 -22.74
CA GLY A 455 -2.90 7.75 -23.46
C GLY A 455 -4.02 7.22 -24.34
N SER A 456 -5.16 7.91 -24.33
CA SER A 456 -6.21 7.75 -25.33
C SER A 456 -6.53 9.09 -25.97
N TRP A 457 -6.48 9.15 -27.30
CA TRP A 457 -6.83 10.37 -28.02
C TRP A 457 -8.33 10.63 -28.00
N GLU A 458 -8.71 11.86 -27.69
CA GLU A 458 -10.07 12.37 -27.79
C GLU A 458 -10.32 13.00 -29.17
N ASP A 459 -11.59 13.09 -29.59
CA ASP A 459 -12.00 13.70 -30.87
C ASP A 459 -11.56 15.17 -31.00
N ASN A 460 -11.41 15.87 -29.87
CA ASN A 460 -10.95 17.25 -29.81
C ASN A 460 -9.42 17.39 -29.98
N GLY A 461 -8.69 16.29 -30.10
CA GLY A 461 -7.23 16.25 -30.27
C GLY A 461 -6.42 16.34 -28.98
N LEU A 462 -7.02 16.20 -27.80
CA LEU A 462 -6.32 15.99 -26.54
C LEU A 462 -5.93 14.51 -26.38
N LEU A 463 -4.75 14.27 -25.81
CA LEU A 463 -4.35 12.96 -25.33
C LEU A 463 -4.68 12.88 -23.84
N HIS A 464 -5.50 11.90 -23.46
CA HIS A 464 -6.03 11.73 -22.11
C HIS A 464 -5.38 10.56 -21.37
N ALA A 465 -5.06 10.74 -20.09
CA ALA A 465 -4.62 9.69 -19.18
C ALA A 465 -5.12 9.92 -17.74
N LYS A 466 -5.08 8.86 -16.93
CA LYS A 466 -5.42 8.91 -15.50
C LYS A 466 -4.17 8.83 -14.63
N THR A 467 -4.13 9.64 -13.59
CA THR A 467 -3.04 9.67 -12.61
C THR A 467 -3.58 9.85 -11.19
N ASN A 468 -2.84 9.37 -10.21
CA ASN A 468 -3.02 9.67 -8.81
C ASN A 468 -1.70 10.17 -8.22
N GLU A 469 -0.95 10.94 -9.00
CA GLU A 469 0.29 11.61 -8.59
C GLU A 469 0.25 13.05 -9.09
N PHE A 470 0.63 14.01 -8.25
CA PHE A 470 0.87 15.39 -8.66
C PHE A 470 2.29 15.57 -9.18
N GLY A 471 2.50 16.56 -10.04
CA GLY A 471 3.80 16.84 -10.64
C GLY A 471 3.71 17.28 -12.10
N ASN A 472 4.64 16.80 -12.91
CA ASN A 472 4.90 17.33 -14.24
C ASN A 472 4.44 16.36 -15.33
N PHE A 473 3.70 16.86 -16.31
CA PHE A 473 3.11 16.07 -17.38
C PHE A 473 3.44 16.65 -18.77
N THR A 474 3.71 15.78 -19.74
CA THR A 474 3.95 16.18 -21.13
C THR A 474 3.57 15.03 -22.08
N ILE A 475 3.39 15.30 -23.36
CA ILE A 475 3.20 14.25 -24.37
C ILE A 475 4.57 13.82 -24.89
N MET A 476 4.83 12.51 -24.85
CA MET A 476 5.99 11.89 -25.47
C MET A 476 5.58 10.79 -26.43
N VAL A 477 6.51 10.39 -27.30
CA VAL A 477 6.33 9.29 -28.27
C VAL A 477 7.36 8.21 -28.00
N ASP A 478 6.93 6.95 -27.99
CA ASP A 478 7.81 5.80 -27.87
C ASP A 478 7.83 4.93 -29.14
N ASN A 479 8.94 5.02 -29.86
CA ASN A 479 9.19 4.25 -31.09
C ASN A 479 10.24 3.14 -30.89
N ARG A 480 10.68 2.89 -29.64
CA ARG A 480 11.70 1.90 -29.36
C ARG A 480 11.03 0.62 -28.92
N PRO A 481 11.28 -0.51 -29.60
CA PRO A 481 10.70 -1.77 -29.17
C PRO A 481 11.37 -2.28 -27.89
N PRO A 482 10.64 -3.05 -27.08
CA PRO A 482 11.18 -3.61 -25.84
C PRO A 482 12.29 -4.63 -26.14
N THR A 483 13.18 -4.90 -25.19
CA THR A 483 14.35 -5.76 -25.41
C THR A 483 14.19 -7.14 -24.78
N ILE A 484 14.58 -8.19 -25.52
CA ILE A 484 14.71 -9.57 -25.03
C ILE A 484 16.20 -9.96 -24.95
N GLU A 485 16.68 -10.24 -23.75
CA GLU A 485 18.03 -10.76 -23.49
C GLU A 485 17.97 -12.26 -23.21
N ASN A 486 18.54 -13.10 -24.09
CA ASN A 486 18.64 -14.55 -23.85
C ASN A 486 19.76 -14.86 -22.83
N ILE A 487 19.41 -15.49 -21.71
CA ILE A 487 20.34 -15.87 -20.65
C ILE A 487 20.78 -17.34 -20.77
N SER A 488 19.86 -18.26 -21.11
CA SER A 488 20.16 -19.70 -21.00
C SER A 488 19.68 -20.60 -22.12
N LEU A 489 18.93 -20.10 -23.10
CA LEU A 489 18.53 -20.90 -24.26
C LEU A 489 19.73 -21.11 -25.19
N ARG A 490 20.05 -22.37 -25.48
CA ARG A 490 21.15 -22.79 -26.36
C ARG A 490 20.61 -23.70 -27.46
N SER A 491 21.41 -23.95 -28.49
CA SER A 491 21.06 -24.93 -29.53
C SER A 491 20.98 -26.36 -28.98
N ASP A 492 21.68 -26.67 -27.89
CA ASP A 492 21.59 -27.95 -27.18
C ASP A 492 21.13 -27.72 -25.73
N MET A 493 19.90 -28.14 -25.46
CA MET A 493 19.24 -28.06 -24.17
C MET A 493 19.19 -29.40 -23.43
N ARG A 494 19.84 -30.46 -23.94
CA ARG A 494 19.94 -31.75 -23.25
C ARG A 494 20.56 -31.57 -21.87
N GLY A 495 19.89 -32.10 -20.85
CA GLY A 495 20.32 -32.00 -19.44
C GLY A 495 20.14 -30.62 -18.79
N ARG A 496 19.55 -29.63 -19.49
CA ARG A 496 19.21 -28.32 -18.92
C ARG A 496 17.78 -28.32 -18.41
N SER A 497 17.57 -27.69 -17.25
CA SER A 497 16.27 -27.65 -16.59
C SER A 497 15.39 -26.45 -16.97
N SER A 498 15.93 -25.43 -17.67
CA SER A 498 15.16 -24.22 -17.98
C SER A 498 15.77 -23.33 -19.07
N MET A 499 14.89 -22.57 -19.73
CA MET A 499 15.22 -21.41 -20.58
C MET A 499 14.89 -20.14 -19.81
N VAL A 500 15.83 -19.19 -19.78
CA VAL A 500 15.71 -17.93 -19.04
C VAL A 500 16.00 -16.77 -19.96
N PHE A 501 15.18 -15.74 -19.87
CA PHE A 501 15.32 -14.47 -20.58
C PHE A 501 15.19 -13.32 -19.58
N LYS A 502 15.81 -12.19 -19.87
CA LYS A 502 15.44 -10.91 -19.26
C LYS A 502 14.72 -10.04 -20.26
N ILE A 503 13.72 -9.30 -19.78
CA ILE A 503 12.91 -8.42 -20.60
C ILE A 503 12.95 -7.00 -20.05
N TYR A 504 13.06 -6.02 -20.92
CA TYR A 504 13.16 -4.62 -20.56
C TYR A 504 12.37 -3.76 -21.53
N ASP A 505 11.95 -2.59 -21.04
CA ASP A 505 11.43 -1.52 -21.86
C ASP A 505 12.16 -0.21 -21.53
N ASN A 506 12.09 0.79 -22.43
CA ASN A 506 12.75 2.08 -22.20
C ASN A 506 11.98 2.99 -21.26
N TYR A 507 10.68 2.78 -21.04
CA TYR A 507 9.90 3.54 -20.06
C TYR A 507 9.22 2.61 -19.05
N PRO A 508 9.38 2.84 -17.73
CA PRO A 508 8.47 2.23 -16.76
C PRO A 508 7.05 2.75 -16.97
N THR A 509 6.05 1.96 -16.60
CA THR A 509 4.65 2.35 -16.71
C THR A 509 4.02 2.76 -15.38
N GLY A 510 3.06 3.67 -15.44
CA GLY A 510 2.21 4.04 -14.32
C GLY A 510 1.26 2.89 -13.93
N ARG A 511 0.71 2.93 -12.71
CA ARG A 511 -0.13 1.85 -12.18
C ARG A 511 -1.39 1.54 -13.00
N ALA A 512 -1.91 2.53 -13.72
CA ALA A 512 -3.09 2.38 -14.58
C ALA A 512 -2.77 1.78 -15.96
N VAL A 513 -1.49 1.51 -16.24
CA VAL A 513 -1.00 1.09 -17.55
C VAL A 513 -0.37 -0.29 -17.44
N ARG A 514 -0.73 -1.16 -18.38
CA ARG A 514 -0.10 -2.48 -18.49
C ARG A 514 1.34 -2.31 -18.97
N ASP A 515 2.30 -2.84 -18.21
CA ASP A 515 3.75 -2.76 -18.48
C ASP A 515 4.14 -3.51 -19.77
N LEU A 516 4.62 -4.75 -19.67
CA LEU A 516 5.01 -5.58 -20.80
C LEU A 516 4.05 -6.77 -20.98
N ILE A 517 3.73 -7.08 -22.24
CA ILE A 517 2.99 -8.28 -22.63
C ILE A 517 3.97 -9.26 -23.29
N TYR A 518 3.97 -10.52 -22.88
CA TYR A 518 4.84 -11.53 -23.48
C TYR A 518 4.05 -12.78 -23.88
N ARG A 519 4.53 -13.47 -24.93
CA ARG A 519 4.01 -14.77 -25.35
C ARG A 519 5.15 -15.68 -25.80
N GLY A 520 5.34 -16.79 -25.07
CA GLY A 520 6.32 -17.83 -25.42
C GLY A 520 5.64 -19.02 -26.07
N THR A 521 6.24 -19.57 -27.13
CA THR A 521 5.81 -20.81 -27.77
C THR A 521 6.97 -21.74 -28.07
N ILE A 522 6.68 -23.04 -28.07
CA ILE A 522 7.55 -24.10 -28.62
C ILE A 522 6.74 -24.84 -29.68
N ASP A 523 7.28 -24.90 -30.91
CA ASP A 523 6.61 -25.49 -32.09
C ASP A 523 5.22 -24.90 -32.33
N GLY A 524 5.08 -23.59 -32.11
CA GLY A 524 3.81 -22.86 -32.23
C GLY A 524 2.85 -23.01 -31.04
N ASN A 525 3.08 -23.96 -30.13
CA ASN A 525 2.24 -24.19 -28.95
C ASN A 525 2.68 -23.29 -27.80
N TRP A 526 1.72 -22.69 -27.09
CA TRP A 526 2.01 -21.85 -25.92
C TRP A 526 2.73 -22.63 -24.82
N VAL A 527 3.69 -21.97 -24.17
CA VAL A 527 4.41 -22.52 -23.02
C VAL A 527 4.37 -21.56 -21.84
N LEU A 528 4.30 -22.12 -20.64
CA LEU A 528 4.26 -21.36 -19.39
C LEU A 528 5.61 -20.70 -19.11
N MET A 529 5.71 -19.42 -19.44
CA MET A 529 6.83 -18.55 -19.06
C MET A 529 6.55 -17.93 -17.69
N GLU A 530 7.21 -18.39 -16.64
CA GLU A 530 7.12 -17.81 -15.29
C GLU A 530 7.79 -16.43 -15.28
N PHE A 531 7.06 -15.38 -14.92
CA PHE A 531 7.60 -14.01 -14.85
C PHE A 531 7.88 -13.58 -13.40
N ASP A 532 9.12 -13.17 -13.14
CA ASP A 532 9.53 -12.49 -11.92
C ASP A 532 9.78 -11.01 -12.22
N ALA A 533 8.84 -10.15 -11.79
CA ALA A 533 8.89 -8.72 -12.05
C ALA A 533 10.06 -8.02 -11.36
N LYS A 534 10.57 -8.55 -10.22
CA LYS A 534 11.67 -7.93 -9.48
C LYS A 534 13.00 -8.06 -10.24
N SER A 535 13.25 -9.24 -10.79
CA SER A 535 14.47 -9.53 -11.55
C SER A 535 14.30 -9.33 -13.06
N LYS A 536 13.07 -8.99 -13.50
CA LYS A 536 12.66 -8.84 -14.90
C LYS A 536 12.98 -10.10 -15.72
N ARG A 537 12.78 -11.28 -15.13
CA ARG A 537 13.13 -12.57 -15.74
C ARG A 537 11.89 -13.36 -16.15
N LEU A 538 11.91 -13.86 -17.38
CA LEU A 538 11.02 -14.90 -17.86
C LEU A 538 11.73 -16.24 -17.81
N LYS A 539 11.06 -17.28 -17.28
CA LYS A 539 11.61 -18.62 -17.17
C LYS A 539 10.62 -19.68 -17.64
N TYR A 540 11.02 -20.47 -18.62
CA TYR A 540 10.36 -21.74 -18.94
C TYR A 540 11.10 -22.87 -18.23
N ARG A 541 10.36 -23.73 -17.52
CA ARG A 541 10.91 -24.94 -16.88
C ARG A 541 10.73 -26.14 -17.81
N MET A 542 11.83 -26.82 -18.11
CA MET A 542 11.82 -28.09 -18.82
C MET A 542 11.32 -29.16 -17.84
N ASP A 543 10.14 -29.70 -18.09
CA ASP A 543 9.47 -30.69 -17.25
C ASP A 543 9.42 -32.09 -17.87
N GLY A 544 10.09 -32.27 -19.02
CA GLY A 544 10.11 -33.52 -19.77
C GLY A 544 8.88 -33.77 -20.64
N SER A 545 7.95 -32.80 -20.74
CA SER A 545 6.76 -32.93 -21.61
C SER A 545 7.08 -32.83 -23.11
N LEU A 546 8.20 -32.18 -23.47
CA LEU A 546 8.65 -32.08 -24.85
C LEU A 546 9.20 -33.41 -25.35
N ALA A 547 8.74 -33.86 -26.52
CA ALA A 547 9.29 -35.03 -27.20
C ALA A 547 10.79 -34.83 -27.48
N ARG A 548 11.57 -35.91 -27.59
CA ARG A 548 13.00 -35.79 -27.91
C ARG A 548 13.19 -35.40 -29.37
N GLY A 549 13.84 -34.27 -29.65
CA GLY A 549 14.03 -33.82 -31.02
C GLY A 549 14.56 -32.40 -31.13
N GLU A 550 14.45 -31.86 -32.35
CA GLU A 550 14.62 -30.43 -32.62
C GLU A 550 13.26 -29.74 -32.43
N HIS A 551 13.29 -28.53 -31.90
CA HIS A 551 12.14 -27.71 -31.57
C HIS A 551 12.41 -26.24 -31.88
N ASP A 552 11.38 -25.49 -32.21
CA ASP A 552 11.47 -24.07 -32.48
C ASP A 552 10.87 -23.26 -31.33
N PHE A 553 11.71 -22.51 -30.62
CA PHE A 553 11.28 -21.57 -29.60
C PHE A 553 11.04 -20.18 -30.20
N LYS A 554 9.92 -19.56 -29.83
CA LYS A 554 9.58 -18.16 -30.15
C LYS A 554 9.11 -17.43 -28.89
N LEU A 555 9.61 -16.22 -28.68
CA LEU A 555 9.16 -15.30 -27.64
C LEU A 555 8.82 -13.95 -28.28
N VAL A 556 7.58 -13.53 -28.13
CA VAL A 556 7.09 -12.21 -28.55
C VAL A 556 6.94 -11.33 -27.31
N LEU A 557 7.42 -10.10 -27.37
CA LEU A 557 7.33 -9.09 -26.31
C LEU A 557 6.77 -7.79 -26.89
N THR A 558 5.75 -7.23 -26.24
CA THR A 558 5.06 -6.01 -26.66
C THR A 558 4.99 -5.02 -25.50
N ASP A 559 5.30 -3.75 -25.76
CA ASP A 559 5.22 -2.67 -24.76
C ASP A 559 3.82 -2.03 -24.65
N ALA A 560 3.70 -1.02 -23.81
CA ALA A 560 2.44 -0.31 -23.53
C ALA A 560 1.87 0.47 -24.72
N VAL A 561 2.70 0.81 -25.72
CA VAL A 561 2.29 1.52 -26.96
C VAL A 561 2.32 0.61 -28.19
N GLY A 562 2.47 -0.70 -27.98
CA GLY A 562 2.42 -1.72 -29.03
C GLY A 562 3.67 -1.85 -29.89
N ASN A 563 4.86 -1.40 -29.45
CA ASN A 563 6.09 -1.82 -30.14
C ASN A 563 6.40 -3.27 -29.79
N GLU A 564 6.93 -4.02 -30.75
CA GLU A 564 7.12 -5.46 -30.63
C GLU A 564 8.56 -5.87 -30.89
N THR A 565 9.06 -6.83 -30.10
CA THR A 565 10.28 -7.58 -30.36
C THR A 565 9.97 -9.07 -30.40
N VAL A 566 10.50 -9.74 -31.42
CA VAL A 566 10.39 -11.19 -31.61
C VAL A 566 11.76 -11.84 -31.49
N TYR A 567 11.88 -12.83 -30.62
CA TYR A 567 13.05 -13.69 -30.48
C TYR A 567 12.72 -15.11 -30.93
N GLU A 568 13.46 -15.64 -31.90
CA GLU A 568 13.29 -17.00 -32.41
C GLU A 568 14.61 -17.77 -32.39
N ARG A 569 14.56 -19.05 -31.98
CA ARG A 569 15.72 -19.94 -31.99
C ARG A 569 15.31 -21.41 -31.95
N SER A 570 15.88 -22.21 -32.85
CA SER A 570 15.78 -23.66 -32.79
C SER A 570 16.72 -24.26 -31.73
N PHE A 571 16.28 -25.33 -31.08
CA PHE A 571 17.06 -26.06 -30.10
C PHE A 571 16.71 -27.56 -30.09
N ARG A 572 17.67 -28.36 -29.64
CA ARG A 572 17.50 -29.78 -29.37
C ARG A 572 17.34 -30.05 -27.88
N ASN A 573 16.47 -30.97 -27.48
CA ASN A 573 16.27 -31.38 -26.07
C ASN A 573 16.70 -32.81 -25.73
#